data_AF-A0A5C5WN98-F1
#
_entry.id   AF-A0A5C5WN98-F1
#
_cell.length_a   1.000
_cell.length_b   1.000
_cell.length_c   1.000
_cell.angle_alpha   90.00
_cell.angle_beta   90.00
_cell.angle_gamma   90.00
#
_symmetry.space_group_name_H-M   'P 1'
#
loop_
_entity.id
_entity.type
_entity.pdbx_description
1 polymer ?
#
loop_
_entity_poly.entity_id
_entity_poly.type
_entity_poly.pdbx_seq_one_letter_code
_entity_poly.pdbx_strand_id
1 'polypeptide(L)'
;MMRHSSNSERQSLIVWMSRSVFAVTLALTLCGCAKSSEELLIGRWYSGEMTIRFRPDRSVAWNSSAGMAIGRYQFLGENRQAQNSAGSPNLVLDVIRKGESGRYQFQATLLGKNRLQLKTVDRNSDSLNGISRTAMVLRRASDDKLGGGVANVSR
;
A
#
# COMPACT_ATOMS: atom_id res chain seq x y z
N MET A 1 -13.19 -72.06 52.98
CA MET A 1 -14.00 -71.51 51.86
C MET A 1 -13.58 -70.08 51.64
N MET A 2 -12.92 -69.85 50.49
CA MET A 2 -12.19 -68.64 50.13
C MET A 2 -13.09 -67.53 49.56
N ARG A 3 -12.68 -66.29 49.87
CA ARG A 3 -13.16 -65.01 49.32
C ARG A 3 -12.92 -64.91 47.82
N HIS A 4 -13.74 -64.10 47.13
CA HIS A 4 -13.34 -63.15 46.07
C HIS A 4 -14.58 -62.30 45.72
N SER A 5 -14.75 -61.09 46.28
CA SER A 5 -14.20 -59.79 45.83
C SER A 5 -14.53 -59.45 44.37
N SER A 6 -15.69 -58.80 44.19
CA SER A 6 -16.10 -58.08 42.98
C SER A 6 -15.60 -56.64 43.10
N ASN A 7 -14.62 -56.26 42.29
CA ASN A 7 -14.06 -54.91 42.28
C ASN A 7 -13.63 -54.51 40.85
N SER A 8 -14.55 -54.59 39.88
CA SER A 8 -14.23 -54.48 38.44
C SER A 8 -15.03 -53.42 37.67
N GLU A 9 -15.83 -52.56 38.30
CA GLU A 9 -16.78 -51.69 37.56
C GLU A 9 -16.56 -50.18 37.74
N ARG A 10 -15.34 -49.71 38.00
CA ARG A 10 -15.09 -48.27 38.22
C ARG A 10 -13.96 -47.63 37.42
N GLN A 11 -13.59 -48.18 36.25
CA GLN A 11 -12.46 -47.63 35.48
C GLN A 11 -12.73 -47.21 34.02
N SER A 12 -13.99 -47.11 33.57
CA SER A 12 -14.30 -46.84 32.16
C SER A 12 -14.91 -45.47 31.85
N LEU A 13 -14.85 -44.48 32.77
CA LEU A 13 -15.55 -43.18 32.58
C LEU A 13 -14.68 -41.91 32.65
N ILE A 14 -13.35 -42.01 32.61
CA ILE A 14 -12.46 -40.82 32.74
C ILE A 14 -11.65 -40.50 31.47
N VAL A 15 -11.77 -41.27 30.37
CA VAL A 15 -10.88 -41.09 29.20
C VAL A 15 -11.54 -40.35 28.01
N TRP A 16 -12.83 -40.04 28.06
CA TRP A 16 -13.56 -39.47 26.90
C TRP A 16 -13.89 -37.97 26.97
N MET A 17 -13.28 -37.20 27.88
CA MET A 17 -13.57 -35.74 27.99
C MET A 17 -12.37 -34.81 27.79
N SER A 18 -11.23 -35.30 27.30
CA SER A 18 -10.01 -34.49 27.22
C SER A 18 -9.48 -34.24 25.80
N ARG A 19 -10.33 -34.26 24.77
CA ARG A 19 -9.92 -33.97 23.38
C ARG A 19 -10.69 -32.88 22.65
N SER A 20 -11.76 -32.33 23.22
CA SER A 20 -12.63 -31.37 22.51
C SER A 20 -12.35 -29.89 22.79
N VAL A 21 -11.38 -29.55 23.66
CA VAL A 21 -11.12 -28.15 24.05
C VAL A 21 -9.95 -27.51 23.26
N PHE A 22 -9.19 -28.28 22.48
CA PHE A 22 -8.05 -27.75 21.72
C PHE A 22 -8.36 -27.30 20.28
N ALA A 23 -9.58 -27.52 19.78
CA ALA A 23 -9.93 -27.19 18.39
C ALA A 23 -10.52 -25.78 18.18
N VAL A 24 -10.95 -25.09 19.24
CA VAL A 24 -11.65 -23.80 19.10
C VAL A 24 -10.71 -22.59 19.15
N THR A 25 -9.51 -22.73 19.71
CA THR A 25 -8.57 -21.61 19.88
C THR A 25 -7.73 -21.30 18.63
N LEU A 26 -7.79 -22.13 17.58
CA LEU A 26 -7.00 -21.95 16.35
C LEU A 26 -7.75 -21.19 15.23
N ALA A 27 -9.02 -20.82 15.44
CA ALA A 27 -9.83 -20.17 14.41
C ALA A 27 -9.77 -18.63 14.42
N LEU A 28 -9.10 -18.01 15.40
CA LEU A 28 -9.10 -16.54 15.58
C LEU A 28 -7.83 -15.82 15.11
N THR A 29 -6.79 -16.53 14.65
CA THR A 29 -5.48 -15.93 14.33
C THR A 29 -5.26 -15.54 12.86
N LEU A 30 -6.26 -15.66 11.99
CA LEU A 30 -6.11 -15.38 10.55
C LEU A 30 -6.94 -14.21 10.02
N CYS A 31 -7.44 -13.31 10.88
CA CYS A 31 -7.85 -11.97 10.46
C CYS A 31 -6.61 -11.10 10.17
N GLY A 32 -5.83 -11.50 9.18
CA GLY A 32 -4.88 -10.61 8.55
C GLY A 32 -5.67 -9.57 7.76
N CYS A 33 -5.93 -8.41 8.36
CA CYS A 33 -6.49 -7.25 7.66
C CYS A 33 -5.52 -6.87 6.52
N ALA A 34 -5.77 -7.42 5.33
CA ALA A 34 -5.04 -7.05 4.14
C ALA A 34 -5.36 -5.58 3.84
N LYS A 35 -4.34 -4.72 3.95
CA LYS A 35 -4.48 -3.30 3.67
C LYS A 35 -4.99 -3.09 2.25
N SER A 36 -5.96 -2.21 2.08
CA SER A 36 -6.41 -1.82 0.75
C SER A 36 -5.28 -1.15 -0.06
N SER A 37 -5.37 -1.15 -1.38
CA SER A 37 -4.36 -0.49 -2.23
C SER A 37 -4.31 1.03 -1.99
N GLU A 38 -5.42 1.65 -1.59
CA GLU A 38 -5.44 3.05 -1.14
C GLU A 38 -4.67 3.23 0.19
N GLU A 39 -4.87 2.35 1.17
CA GLU A 39 -4.08 2.37 2.42
C GLU A 39 -2.59 2.15 2.18
N LEU A 40 -2.24 1.31 1.20
CA LEU A 40 -0.86 1.14 0.76
C LEU A 40 -0.34 2.40 0.05
N LEU A 41 -1.17 3.25 -0.54
CA LEU A 41 -0.69 4.52 -1.13
C LEU A 41 -0.33 5.56 -0.06
N ILE A 42 -0.99 5.52 1.10
CA ILE A 42 -0.75 6.47 2.19
C ILE A 42 0.70 6.45 2.67
N GLY A 43 1.26 7.63 2.88
CA GLY A 43 2.62 7.82 3.38
C GLY A 43 3.43 8.80 2.55
N ARG A 44 4.72 8.93 2.89
CA ARG A 44 5.68 9.74 2.14
C ARG A 44 6.45 8.88 1.14
N TRP A 45 6.54 9.38 -0.08
CA TRP A 45 7.25 8.78 -1.20
C TRP A 45 8.27 9.76 -1.75
N TYR A 46 9.40 9.29 -2.24
CA TYR A 46 10.46 10.15 -2.75
C TYR A 46 11.23 9.50 -3.91
N SER A 47 11.75 10.34 -4.78
CA SER A 47 12.86 10.05 -5.69
C SER A 47 14.03 10.98 -5.33
N GLY A 48 15.14 10.90 -6.07
CA GLY A 48 16.22 11.89 -5.92
C GLY A 48 15.80 13.33 -6.26
N GLU A 49 14.68 13.52 -6.96
CA GLU A 49 14.27 14.82 -7.52
C GLU A 49 12.97 15.37 -6.92
N MET A 50 12.12 14.51 -6.35
CA MET A 50 10.82 14.94 -5.83
C MET A 50 10.37 14.13 -4.61
N THR A 51 9.49 14.71 -3.81
CA THR A 51 8.81 14.01 -2.70
C THR A 51 7.31 14.24 -2.78
N ILE A 52 6.52 13.23 -2.50
CA ILE A 52 5.05 13.31 -2.48
C ILE A 52 4.51 12.59 -1.24
N ARG A 53 3.58 13.21 -0.53
CA ARG A 53 2.94 12.64 0.65
C ARG A 53 1.44 12.54 0.44
N PHE A 54 0.92 11.32 0.51
CA PHE A 54 -0.52 11.04 0.51
C PHE A 54 -0.99 10.85 1.94
N ARG A 55 -2.09 11.49 2.31
CA ARG A 55 -2.68 11.40 3.65
C ARG A 55 -4.04 10.71 3.61
N PRO A 56 -4.49 10.09 4.73
CA PRO A 56 -5.78 9.40 4.79
C PRO A 56 -7.00 10.29 4.49
N ASP A 57 -6.88 11.61 4.68
CA ASP A 57 -7.91 12.61 4.40
C ASP A 57 -8.00 13.02 2.91
N ARG A 58 -7.32 12.27 2.03
CA ARG A 58 -7.16 12.56 0.60
C ARG A 58 -6.38 13.83 0.28
N SER A 59 -5.70 14.44 1.26
CA SER A 59 -4.79 15.54 0.97
C SER A 59 -3.46 15.01 0.42
N VAL A 60 -2.83 15.83 -0.43
CA VAL A 60 -1.53 15.55 -1.01
C VAL A 60 -0.62 16.77 -0.90
N ALA A 61 0.65 16.53 -0.56
CA ALA A 61 1.72 17.52 -0.64
C ALA A 61 2.82 16.97 -1.56
N TRP A 62 3.18 17.74 -2.59
CA TRP A 62 4.12 17.34 -3.62
C TRP A 62 5.20 18.40 -3.80
N ASN A 63 6.42 18.06 -3.42
CA ASN A 63 7.60 18.89 -3.61
C ASN A 63 8.41 18.40 -4.82
N SER A 64 8.77 19.31 -5.71
CA SER A 64 9.56 19.05 -6.93
C SER A 64 10.46 20.26 -7.22
N SER A 65 11.28 20.19 -8.27
CA SER A 65 12.07 21.35 -8.73
C SER A 65 11.24 22.60 -9.04
N ALA A 66 9.96 22.45 -9.42
CA ALA A 66 9.03 23.56 -9.65
C ALA A 66 8.49 24.20 -8.36
N GLY A 67 8.80 23.62 -7.20
CA GLY A 67 8.34 24.04 -5.87
C GLY A 67 7.25 23.12 -5.28
N MET A 68 6.77 23.53 -4.11
CA MET A 68 5.74 22.82 -3.34
C MET A 68 4.35 23.02 -3.97
N ALA A 69 3.61 21.93 -4.13
CA ALA A 69 2.20 21.90 -4.51
C ALA A 69 1.39 21.19 -3.43
N ILE A 70 0.21 21.71 -3.10
CA ILE A 70 -0.67 21.15 -2.06
C ILE A 70 -2.08 21.04 -2.64
N GLY A 71 -2.79 19.97 -2.32
CA GLY A 71 -4.17 19.81 -2.75
C GLY A 71 -4.78 18.48 -2.34
N ARG A 72 -5.56 17.89 -3.24
CA ARG A 72 -6.23 16.61 -3.02
C ARG A 72 -5.85 15.58 -4.08
N TYR A 73 -5.96 14.31 -3.73
CA TYR A 73 -5.80 13.22 -4.68
C TYR A 73 -7.05 12.34 -4.75
N GLN A 74 -7.21 11.68 -5.88
CA GLN A 74 -8.17 10.61 -6.09
C GLN A 74 -7.44 9.38 -6.63
N PHE A 75 -7.52 8.27 -5.91
CA PHE A 75 -6.93 6.99 -6.32
C PHE A 75 -8.04 5.98 -6.59
N LEU A 76 -8.03 5.36 -7.77
CA LEU A 76 -9.06 4.43 -8.24
C LEU A 76 -8.67 2.96 -8.05
N GLY A 77 -7.52 2.70 -7.43
CA GLY A 77 -6.96 1.35 -7.26
C GLY A 77 -6.20 0.84 -8.49
N GLU A 78 -5.54 -0.30 -8.35
CA GLU A 78 -4.77 -0.95 -9.42
C GLU A 78 -5.66 -1.78 -10.37
N ASN A 79 -6.80 -2.25 -9.87
CA ASN A 79 -7.63 -3.28 -10.53
C ASN A 79 -8.58 -2.80 -11.63
N ARG A 80 -8.40 -1.60 -12.19
CA ARG A 80 -9.10 -1.19 -13.42
C ARG A 80 -8.32 -1.50 -14.70
N GLN A 81 -7.31 -2.37 -14.63
CA GLN A 81 -6.66 -2.96 -15.82
C GLN A 81 -7.44 -4.15 -16.39
N ALA A 82 -8.78 -4.10 -16.36
CA ALA A 82 -9.60 -5.03 -17.12
C ALA A 82 -9.52 -4.65 -18.62
N GLN A 83 -8.53 -5.24 -19.27
CA GLN A 83 -8.51 -5.68 -20.67
C GLN A 83 -8.52 -4.68 -21.83
N ASN A 84 -8.82 -3.40 -21.71
CA ASN A 84 -8.73 -2.51 -22.88
C ASN A 84 -8.27 -1.09 -22.52
N SER A 85 -7.26 -0.59 -23.23
CA SER A 85 -6.70 0.77 -23.18
C SER A 85 -5.58 0.99 -22.16
N ALA A 86 -4.34 0.78 -22.61
CA ALA A 86 -3.19 1.48 -22.05
C ALA A 86 -3.47 3.00 -22.08
N GLY A 87 -3.78 3.63 -20.94
CA GLY A 87 -3.99 5.08 -20.91
C GLY A 87 -5.00 5.63 -19.91
N SER A 88 -5.69 4.82 -19.11
CA SER A 88 -6.59 5.37 -18.09
C SER A 88 -5.84 5.75 -16.81
N PRO A 89 -5.93 7.00 -16.33
CA PRO A 89 -5.32 7.38 -15.06
C PRO A 89 -6.07 6.72 -13.91
N ASN A 90 -5.34 6.14 -12.97
CA ASN A 90 -5.89 5.64 -11.71
C ASN A 90 -5.46 6.49 -10.51
N LEU A 91 -4.63 7.51 -10.73
CA LEU A 91 -4.29 8.53 -9.75
C LEU A 91 -4.45 9.91 -10.39
N VAL A 92 -5.26 10.77 -9.76
CA VAL A 92 -5.46 12.16 -10.15
C VAL A 92 -5.06 13.04 -8.99
N LEU A 93 -4.26 14.08 -9.26
CA LEU A 93 -3.86 15.09 -8.29
C LEU A 93 -4.44 16.43 -8.73
N ASP A 94 -5.28 17.03 -7.90
CA ASP A 94 -5.75 18.41 -8.05
C ASP A 94 -5.00 19.25 -7.02
N VAL A 95 -4.02 20.05 -7.47
CA VAL A 95 -3.06 20.75 -6.60
C VAL A 95 -2.94 22.22 -6.94
N ILE A 96 -2.61 23.03 -5.94
CA ILE A 96 -2.28 24.45 -6.10
C ILE A 96 -0.77 24.61 -5.91
N ARG A 97 -0.12 25.29 -6.86
CA ARG A 97 1.31 25.64 -6.81
C ARG A 97 1.45 27.12 -7.13
N LYS A 98 2.05 27.89 -6.22
CA LYS A 98 2.25 29.35 -6.39
C LYS A 98 0.96 30.11 -6.75
N GLY A 99 -0.18 29.68 -6.23
CA GLY A 99 -1.50 30.27 -6.51
C GLY A 99 -2.19 29.74 -7.77
N GLU A 100 -1.52 28.90 -8.57
CA GLU A 100 -2.09 28.32 -9.79
C GLU A 100 -2.60 26.90 -9.52
N SER A 101 -3.84 26.63 -9.96
CA SER A 101 -4.44 25.29 -9.90
C SER A 101 -3.96 24.45 -11.07
N GLY A 102 -3.51 23.22 -10.79
CA GLY A 102 -3.09 22.25 -11.79
C GLY A 102 -3.69 20.87 -11.50
N ARG A 103 -4.08 20.17 -12.57
CA ARG A 103 -4.60 18.80 -12.51
C ARG A 103 -3.65 17.84 -13.21
N TYR A 104 -3.11 16.89 -12.46
CA TYR A 104 -2.13 15.92 -12.95
C TYR A 104 -2.73 14.52 -12.92
N GLN A 105 -2.47 13.74 -13.97
CA GLN A 105 -3.06 12.42 -14.17
C GLN A 105 -1.96 11.39 -14.36
N PHE A 106 -1.99 10.35 -13.54
CA PHE A 106 -1.00 9.30 -13.52
C PHE A 106 -1.64 7.92 -13.56
N GLN A 107 -0.91 6.98 -14.15
CA GLN A 107 -1.01 5.57 -13.87
C GLN A 107 -0.01 5.25 -12.75
N ALA A 108 -0.55 5.04 -11.56
CA ALA A 108 0.14 4.64 -10.35
C ALA A 108 0.13 3.11 -10.21
N THR A 109 1.29 2.52 -9.95
CA THR A 109 1.48 1.08 -9.73
C THR A 109 2.39 0.86 -8.52
N LEU A 110 1.90 0.17 -7.50
CA LEU A 110 2.66 -0.23 -6.33
C LEU A 110 3.51 -1.46 -6.69
N LEU A 111 4.83 -1.25 -6.73
CA LEU A 111 5.80 -2.31 -6.95
C LEU A 111 6.19 -2.89 -5.58
N GLY A 112 5.27 -3.65 -5.00
CA GLY A 112 5.36 -4.13 -3.62
C GLY A 112 5.09 -3.04 -2.59
N LYS A 113 5.56 -3.21 -1.35
CA LYS A 113 5.23 -2.31 -0.22
C LYS A 113 5.96 -0.97 -0.24
N ASN A 114 7.13 -0.91 -0.89
CA ASN A 114 8.11 0.17 -0.72
C ASN A 114 8.42 0.94 -2.01
N ARG A 115 7.80 0.60 -3.13
CA ARG A 115 8.02 1.29 -4.40
C ARG A 115 6.69 1.63 -5.06
N LEU A 116 6.60 2.83 -5.61
CA LEU A 116 5.44 3.35 -6.31
C LEU A 116 5.93 3.87 -7.66
N GLN A 117 5.50 3.26 -8.75
CA GLN A 117 5.73 3.76 -10.09
C GLN A 117 4.59 4.71 -10.46
N LEU A 118 4.93 5.92 -10.92
CA LEU A 118 3.99 6.88 -11.49
C LEU A 118 4.35 7.08 -12.96
N LYS A 119 3.42 6.76 -13.86
CA LYS A 119 3.54 7.03 -15.28
C LYS A 119 2.54 8.12 -15.66
N THR A 120 3.00 9.21 -16.25
CA THR A 120 2.11 10.28 -16.72
C THR A 120 1.17 9.75 -17.79
N VAL A 121 -0.10 10.16 -17.72
CA VAL A 121 -1.09 9.91 -18.76
C VAL A 121 -1.31 11.21 -19.52
N ASP A 122 -0.72 11.31 -20.70
CA ASP A 122 -0.92 12.47 -21.59
C ASP A 122 -2.33 12.43 -22.19
N ARG A 123 -3.07 13.54 -22.07
CA ARG A 123 -4.43 13.66 -22.64
C ARG A 123 -4.47 14.07 -24.11
N ASN A 124 -3.37 14.61 -24.66
CA ASN A 124 -3.33 15.12 -26.03
C ASN A 124 -2.11 14.55 -26.77
N SER A 125 -2.35 13.54 -27.60
CA SER A 125 -1.36 12.89 -28.46
C SER A 125 -1.10 13.63 -29.77
N ASP A 126 -1.13 14.97 -29.79
CA ASP A 126 -0.97 15.75 -31.03
C ASP A 126 0.25 16.68 -31.07
N SER A 127 1.06 16.74 -30.02
CA SER A 127 2.34 17.46 -30.15
C SER A 127 3.34 17.01 -29.11
N LEU A 128 4.34 16.23 -29.55
CA LEU A 128 5.77 16.43 -29.26
C LEU A 128 6.49 15.11 -29.49
N ASN A 129 7.13 15.04 -30.66
CA ASN A 129 8.26 14.16 -30.91
C ASN A 129 9.24 14.21 -29.73
N GLY A 130 9.41 13.10 -29.02
CA GLY A 130 10.67 12.77 -28.35
C GLY A 130 10.82 13.07 -26.85
N ILE A 131 9.87 13.72 -26.17
CA ILE A 131 10.03 14.02 -24.73
C ILE A 131 9.35 12.94 -23.87
N SER A 132 10.08 11.83 -23.79
CA SER A 132 10.15 10.84 -22.71
C SER A 132 8.90 10.65 -21.83
N ARG A 133 8.15 9.58 -22.17
CA ARG A 133 7.14 8.86 -21.37
C ARG A 133 7.74 8.28 -20.07
N THR A 134 8.35 9.13 -19.26
CA THR A 134 9.23 8.69 -18.19
C THR A 134 8.38 8.25 -17.01
N ALA A 135 8.23 6.94 -16.86
CA ALA A 135 7.71 6.40 -15.62
C ALA A 135 8.69 6.73 -14.49
N MET A 136 8.23 7.42 -13.47
CA MET A 136 9.04 7.72 -12.28
C MET A 136 8.81 6.65 -11.23
N VAL A 137 9.87 6.13 -10.64
CA VAL A 137 9.77 5.20 -9.50
C VAL A 137 10.12 5.94 -8.22
N LEU A 138 9.15 6.02 -7.33
CA LEU A 138 9.27 6.57 -6.00
C LEU A 138 9.50 5.45 -5.00
N ARG A 139 10.33 5.73 -3.99
CA ARG A 139 10.56 4.87 -2.83
C ARG A 139 9.74 5.37 -1.65
N ARG A 140 9.20 4.46 -0.85
CA ARG A 140 8.57 4.82 0.41
C ARG A 140 9.66 5.34 1.36
N ALA A 141 9.41 6.47 1.99
CA ALA A 141 10.22 6.92 3.11
C ALA A 141 9.85 6.10 4.35
N SER A 142 10.84 5.51 5.00
CA SER A 142 10.67 4.97 6.34
C SER A 142 10.51 6.14 7.30
N ASP A 143 9.35 6.28 7.94
CA ASP A 143 9.15 7.30 8.96
C ASP A 143 10.06 7.05 10.20
N ASP A 144 10.63 5.86 10.32
CA ASP A 144 11.59 5.48 11.39
C ASP A 144 13.00 6.05 11.21
N LYS A 145 13.29 6.69 10.06
CA LYS A 145 14.56 7.38 9.84
C LYS A 145 14.30 8.80 9.36
N LEU A 146 14.28 9.74 10.30
CA LEU A 146 14.52 11.17 10.09
C LEU A 146 15.99 11.42 9.64
N GLY A 147 16.51 10.61 8.73
CA GLY A 147 17.88 10.71 8.23
C GLY A 147 17.86 11.35 6.87
N GLY A 148 18.10 12.66 6.81
CA GLY A 148 18.60 13.32 5.62
C GLY A 148 19.87 12.61 5.18
N GLY A 149 19.74 11.66 4.26
CA GLY A 149 20.87 11.16 3.49
C GLY A 149 21.30 12.29 2.58
N VAL A 150 22.26 13.09 3.05
CA VAL A 150 22.99 14.04 2.20
C VAL A 150 23.45 13.25 0.99
N ALA A 151 22.97 13.62 -0.19
CA ALA A 151 23.48 13.08 -1.44
C ALA A 151 24.97 13.47 -1.48
N ASN A 152 25.85 12.49 -1.30
CA ASN A 152 27.27 12.68 -1.52
C ASN A 152 27.45 12.84 -3.03
N VAL A 153 27.50 14.08 -3.50
CA VAL A 153 27.92 14.40 -4.87
C VAL A 153 29.44 14.40 -4.84
N SER A 154 30.04 13.30 -5.25
CA SER A 154 31.46 13.26 -5.60
C SER A 154 31.69 14.24 -6.76
N ARG A 155 32.56 15.23 -6.52
CA ARG A 155 33.20 16.06 -7.56
C ARG A 155 34.35 15.30 -8.19
#